data_AF-J2L5D1-F1
#
_entry.id   AF-J2L5D1-F1
#
_cell.length_a   1.000
_cell.length_b   1.000
_cell.length_c   1.000
_cell.angle_alpha   90.00
_cell.angle_beta   90.00
_cell.angle_gamma   90.00
#
_symmetry.space_group_name_H-M   'P 1'
#
loop_
_entity.id
_entity.type
_entity.pdbx_description
1 polymer ?
#
loop_
_entity_poly.entity_id
_entity_poly.type
_entity_poly.pdbx_seq_one_letter_code
_entity_poly.pdbx_strand_id
1 'polypeptide(L)'
;MQACPLRRSDDSELVLLCGELHEAAMFAERRLKAMPDYADTLEEAAAIEAILQPGEVIADRILCLHAVTSDGVEARLRAALWKQGEYIGTYLGEG
;
A
#
# COMPACT_ATOMS: atom_id res chain seq x y z
N MET A 1 21.88 -2.54 -34.78
CA MET A 1 21.59 -1.93 -33.47
C MET A 1 20.27 -2.52 -33.01
N GLN A 2 20.29 -3.46 -32.06
CA GLN A 2 19.10 -4.11 -31.53
C GLN A 2 18.52 -3.20 -30.43
N ALA A 3 17.25 -2.82 -30.54
CA ALA A 3 16.56 -2.05 -29.51
C ALA A 3 16.46 -2.91 -28.25
N CYS A 4 17.15 -2.50 -27.18
CA CYS A 4 17.01 -3.12 -25.87
C CYS A 4 15.55 -2.97 -25.41
N PRO A 5 14.91 -4.02 -24.87
CA PRO A 5 13.59 -3.88 -24.28
C PRO A 5 13.71 -2.85 -23.16
N LEU A 6 12.87 -1.81 -23.19
CA LEU A 6 12.75 -0.83 -22.13
C LEU A 6 12.34 -1.56 -20.85
N ARG A 7 13.31 -2.02 -20.06
CA ARG A 7 13.08 -2.32 -18.65
C ARG A 7 12.49 -1.03 -18.08
N ARG A 8 11.22 -1.06 -17.64
CA ARG A 8 10.69 0.03 -16.83
C ARG A 8 11.69 0.25 -15.71
N SER A 9 12.14 1.49 -15.53
CA SER A 9 12.93 1.84 -14.36
C SER A 9 12.11 1.53 -13.12
N ASP A 10 12.75 1.03 -12.07
CA ASP A 10 12.13 0.76 -10.77
C ASP A 10 11.26 1.93 -10.30
N ASP A 11 11.65 3.20 -10.55
CA ASP A 11 10.84 4.38 -10.23
C ASP A 11 9.47 4.42 -10.93
N SER A 12 9.36 3.98 -12.18
CA SER A 12 8.06 3.93 -12.87
C SER A 12 7.15 2.87 -12.28
N GLU A 13 7.73 1.75 -11.80
CA GLU A 13 6.98 0.72 -11.10
C GLU A 13 6.60 1.18 -9.69
N LEU A 14 7.49 1.86 -8.97
CA LEU A 14 7.24 2.47 -7.67
C LEU A 14 6.07 3.45 -7.72
N VAL A 15 6.02 4.35 -8.71
CA VAL A 15 4.91 5.30 -8.87
C VAL A 15 3.58 4.58 -9.13
N LEU A 16 3.58 3.55 -9.98
CA LEU A 16 2.38 2.76 -10.25
C LEU A 16 1.88 2.05 -8.98
N LEU A 17 2.78 1.33 -8.31
CA LEU A 17 2.44 0.61 -7.07
C LEU A 17 2.01 1.56 -5.95
N CYS A 18 2.54 2.78 -5.91
CA CYS A 18 2.10 3.80 -4.96
C CYS A 18 0.63 4.20 -5.18
N GLY A 19 0.20 4.30 -6.45
CA GLY A 19 -1.21 4.48 -6.80
C GLY A 19 -2.07 3.30 -6.35
N GLU A 20 -1.63 2.06 -6.63
CA GLU A 20 -2.31 0.84 -6.18
C GLU A 20 -2.42 0.77 -4.65
N LEU A 21 -1.35 1.15 -3.93
CA LEU A 21 -1.34 1.19 -2.46
C LEU A 21 -2.37 2.19 -1.93
N HIS A 22 -2.50 3.34 -2.57
CA HIS A 22 -3.49 4.35 -2.18
C HIS A 22 -4.93 3.86 -2.40
N GLU A 23 -5.20 3.20 -3.53
CA GLU A 23 -6.51 2.58 -3.78
C GLU A 23 -6.83 1.48 -2.77
N ALA A 24 -5.85 0.63 -2.43
CA ALA A 24 -5.99 -0.39 -1.40
C ALA A 24 -6.29 0.22 -0.03
N ALA A 25 -5.63 1.34 0.32
CA ALA A 25 -5.89 2.06 1.56
C ALA A 25 -7.30 2.65 1.62
N MET A 26 -7.78 3.26 0.53
CA MET A 26 -9.15 3.77 0.42
C MET A 26 -10.19 2.66 0.56
N PHE A 27 -9.91 1.49 -0.03
CA PHE A 27 -10.77 0.32 0.13
C PHE A 27 -10.77 -0.18 1.57
N ALA A 28 -9.58 -0.30 2.19
CA ALA A 28 -9.43 -0.75 3.56
C ALA A 28 -10.17 0.18 4.52
N GLU A 29 -10.00 1.49 4.40
CA GLU A 29 -10.68 2.47 5.25
C GLU A 29 -12.21 2.32 5.18
N ARG A 30 -12.77 2.21 3.97
CA ARG A 30 -14.23 2.01 3.80
C ARG A 30 -14.70 0.70 4.41
N ARG A 31 -13.92 -0.37 4.29
CA ARG A 31 -14.28 -1.69 4.82
C ARG A 31 -14.18 -1.72 6.33
N LEU A 32 -13.13 -1.15 6.92
CA LEU A 32 -12.97 -1.01 8.37
C LEU A 32 -14.13 -0.18 8.97
N LYS A 33 -14.51 0.94 8.34
CA LYS A 33 -15.67 1.76 8.78
C LYS A 33 -17.01 1.02 8.68
N ALA A 34 -17.12 0.05 7.77
CA ALA A 34 -18.32 -0.76 7.56
C ALA A 34 -18.24 -2.14 8.22
N MET A 35 -17.24 -2.39 9.07
CA MET A 35 -17.11 -3.67 9.76
C MET A 35 -18.30 -3.88 10.69
N PRO A 36 -18.88 -5.11 10.72
CA PRO A 36 -19.88 -5.45 11.70
C PRO A 36 -19.26 -5.55 13.10
N ASP A 37 -20.08 -5.40 14.14
CA ASP A 37 -19.66 -5.73 15.50
C ASP A 37 -19.51 -7.25 15.63
N TYR A 38 -18.27 -7.70 15.76
CA TYR A 38 -17.95 -9.11 16.00
C TYR A 38 -18.11 -9.45 17.49
N ALA A 39 -18.66 -10.62 17.79
CA ALA A 39 -18.73 -11.13 19.16
C ALA A 39 -17.39 -11.76 19.61
N ASP A 40 -16.59 -12.22 18.65
CA ASP A 40 -15.31 -12.89 18.88
C ASP A 40 -14.15 -12.06 18.33
N THR A 41 -13.15 -11.83 19.18
CA THR A 41 -11.97 -11.02 18.87
C THR A 41 -11.06 -11.64 17.81
N LEU A 42 -11.05 -12.97 17.67
CA LEU A 42 -10.28 -13.66 16.63
C LEU A 42 -10.95 -13.50 15.26
N GLU A 43 -12.28 -13.55 15.21
CA GLU A 43 -13.03 -13.30 13.97
C GLU A 43 -12.85 -11.85 13.51
N GLU A 44 -12.88 -10.90 14.45
CA GLU A 44 -12.57 -9.49 14.17
C GLU A 44 -11.16 -9.32 13.62
N ALA A 45 -10.16 -9.90 14.29
CA ALA A 45 -8.76 -9.79 13.87
C ALA A 45 -8.52 -10.39 12.48
N ALA A 46 -9.11 -11.55 12.19
CA ALA A 46 -9.01 -12.19 10.87
C ALA A 46 -9.67 -11.35 9.77
N ALA A 47 -10.79 -10.68 10.08
CA ALA A 47 -11.45 -9.77 9.15
C ALA A 47 -10.59 -8.53 8.87
N ILE A 48 -9.98 -7.94 9.90
CA ILE A 48 -9.05 -6.81 9.74
C ILE A 48 -7.85 -7.21 8.90
N GLU A 49 -7.22 -8.36 9.19
CA GLU A 49 -6.09 -8.88 8.42
C GLU A 49 -6.47 -9.06 6.95
N ALA A 50 -7.62 -9.68 6.67
CA ALA A 50 -8.10 -9.87 5.30
C ALA A 50 -8.33 -8.54 4.55
N ILE A 51 -8.77 -7.50 5.27
CA ILE A 51 -8.97 -6.15 4.72
C ILE A 51 -7.62 -5.50 4.37
N LEU A 52 -6.61 -5.66 5.23
CA LEU A 52 -5.29 -5.02 5.08
C LEU A 52 -4.34 -5.79 4.15
N GLN A 53 -4.52 -7.10 4.00
CA GLN A 53 -3.61 -7.97 3.25
C GLN A 53 -3.30 -7.52 1.82
N PRO A 54 -4.24 -6.95 1.03
CA PRO A 54 -3.91 -6.44 -0.30
C PRO A 54 -2.86 -5.32 -0.27
N GLY A 55 -2.98 -4.39 0.68
CA GLY A 55 -2.01 -3.31 0.86
C GLY A 55 -0.66 -3.82 1.36
N GLU A 56 -0.65 -4.83 2.23
CA GLU A 56 0.59 -5.49 2.69
C GLU A 56 1.41 -6.04 1.52
N VAL A 57 0.76 -6.75 0.59
CA VAL A 57 1.43 -7.31 -0.59
C VAL A 57 2.00 -6.22 -1.49
N ILE A 58 1.29 -5.10 -1.65
CA ILE A 58 1.77 -3.97 -2.47
C ILE A 58 2.95 -3.28 -1.79
N ALA A 59 2.86 -3.03 -0.47
CA ALA A 59 3.93 -2.41 0.30
C ALA A 59 5.21 -3.26 0.26
N ASP A 60 5.12 -4.58 0.39
CA ASP A 60 6.27 -5.48 0.28
C ASP A 60 6.93 -5.40 -1.11
N ARG A 61 6.13 -5.29 -2.18
CA ARG A 61 6.66 -5.11 -3.54
C ARG A 61 7.38 -3.78 -3.70
N ILE A 62 6.80 -2.68 -3.21
CA ILE A 62 7.43 -1.36 -3.24
C ILE A 62 8.78 -1.38 -2.50
N LEU A 63 8.84 -2.01 -1.34
CA LEU A 63 10.04 -2.04 -0.51
C LEU A 63 11.17 -2.89 -1.12
N CYS A 64 10.88 -3.77 -2.09
CA CYS A 64 11.88 -4.51 -2.85
C CYS A 64 12.54 -3.71 -3.98
N LEU A 65 11.95 -2.59 -4.42
CA LEU A 65 12.39 -1.82 -5.59
C LEU A 65 13.32 -0.67 -5.22
N HIS A 66 14.31 -0.35 -6.05
CA HIS A 66 15.23 0.75 -5.77
C HIS A 66 14.67 2.09 -6.28
N ALA A 67 14.66 3.12 -5.44
CA ALA A 67 14.24 4.46 -5.83
C ALA A 67 15.45 5.34 -6.16
N VAL A 68 15.43 5.99 -7.33
CA VAL A 68 16.42 7.04 -7.66
C VAL A 68 15.79 8.42 -7.86
N THR A 69 14.46 8.52 -7.89
CA THR A 69 13.71 9.78 -7.97
C THR A 69 13.04 10.13 -6.65
N SER A 70 12.67 11.41 -6.49
CA SER A 70 11.86 11.87 -5.34
C SER A 70 10.56 11.09 -5.21
N ASP A 71 9.88 10.82 -6.33
CA ASP A 71 8.58 10.17 -6.35
C ASP A 71 8.70 8.68 -5.96
N GLY A 72 9.78 8.03 -6.39
CA GLY A 72 10.12 6.68 -5.94
C GLY A 72 10.45 6.61 -4.45
N VAL A 73 11.15 7.62 -3.91
CA VAL A 73 11.43 7.71 -2.46
C VAL A 73 10.14 7.92 -1.67
N GLU A 74 9.24 8.79 -2.13
CA GLU A 74 7.92 9.01 -1.53
C GLU A 74 7.07 7.73 -1.57
N ALA A 75 7.09 6.98 -2.67
CA ALA A 75 6.41 5.69 -2.78
C ALA A 75 6.91 4.70 -1.71
N ARG A 76 8.23 4.61 -1.51
CA ARG A 76 8.83 3.76 -0.47
C ARG A 76 8.49 4.23 0.95
N LEU A 77 8.46 5.54 1.20
CA LEU A 77 8.05 6.09 2.49
C LEU A 77 6.60 5.70 2.81
N ARG A 78 5.70 5.85 1.82
CA ARG A 78 4.29 5.45 1.92
C ARG A 78 4.12 3.97 2.22
N ALA A 79 4.86 3.10 1.52
CA ALA A 79 4.86 1.67 1.84
C ALA A 79 5.37 1.39 3.27
N ALA A 80 6.40 2.10 3.73
CA ALA A 80 6.88 1.94 5.11
C ALA A 80 5.83 2.35 6.16
N LEU A 81 5.13 3.46 5.94
CA LEU A 81 4.04 3.91 6.80
C LEU A 81 2.85 2.95 6.78
N TRP A 82 2.60 2.27 5.66
CA TRP A 82 1.60 1.20 5.60
C TRP A 82 1.97 0.06 6.55
N LYS A 83 3.22 -0.44 6.50
CA LYS A 83 3.71 -1.51 7.38
C LYS A 83 3.68 -1.13 8.87
N GLN A 84 3.70 0.16 9.17
CA GLN A 84 3.62 0.69 10.54
C GLN A 84 2.17 0.90 11.02
N GLY A 85 1.17 0.72 10.13
CA GLY A 85 -0.23 1.01 10.42
C GLY A 85 -0.57 2.51 10.45
N GLU A 86 0.36 3.38 10.04
CA GLU A 86 0.23 4.84 10.12
C GLU A 86 -0.30 5.45 8.81
N TYR A 87 -0.24 4.71 7.70
CA TYR A 87 -0.63 5.22 6.38
C TYR A 87 -2.05 5.80 6.34
N ILE A 88 -3.04 5.08 6.87
CA ILE A 88 -4.44 5.52 6.86
C ILE A 88 -4.60 6.80 7.68
N GLY A 89 -4.02 6.86 8.88
CA GLY A 89 -4.08 8.05 9.74
C GLY A 89 -3.35 9.26 9.17
N THR A 90 -2.22 9.06 8.50
CA THR A 90 -1.36 10.15 7.99
C THR A 90 -1.77 10.67 6.61
N TYR A 91 -2.27 9.81 5.72
CA TYR A 91 -2.54 10.18 4.31
C TYR A 91 -4.02 10.09 3.91
N LEU A 92 -4.85 9.40 4.69
CA LEU A 92 -6.31 9.40 4.50
C LEU A 92 -7.05 10.17 5.61
N GLY A 93 -6.40 10.39 6.75
CA GLY A 93 -6.97 10.97 7.96
C GLY A 93 -7.17 12.49 7.97
N GLU A 94 -6.82 13.21 6.90
CA GLU A 94 -7.17 14.63 6.75
C GLU A 94 -7.84 14.86 5.38
N GLY A 95 -9.17 14.85 5.40
CA GLY A 95 -10.08 15.24 4.33
C GLY A 95 -11.43 15.66 4.89
#